data_AF-A0A818ZCL7-F1
#
_entry.id   AF-A0A818ZCL7-F1
#
_cell.length_a   1.000
_cell.length_b   1.000
_cell.length_c   1.000
_cell.angle_alpha   90.00
_cell.angle_beta   90.00
_cell.angle_gamma   90.00
#
_symmetry.space_group_name_H-M   'P 1'
#
loop_
_entity.id
_entity.type
_entity.pdbx_description
1 polymer ?
#
loop_
_entity_poly.entity_id
_entity_poly.type
_entity_poly.pdbx_seq_one_letter_code
_entity_poly.pdbx_strand_id
1 'polypeptide(L)'
;MVTIIALLVISLISALSSKTFYCDFEKPCEDFVFDSHWTVQKISSHIDHTYQNLSGHYITYTNTSVSQPLTIVRTQSIELGPNETVCITPWMWSIKNGEVNFHINYAQGDDLQSQTPGYQIGFPLSDSNWTGGNIGIPYTLSDHFYLLFKFISITSPLDIDDLSVSICTSSQSRPPTTTVFDCDFDKTLCPEFESLSNYSYTWSTIEAEEAQNYTATAPSIDYSIGNKTGHYIWLNNSDSLQFGGVGYLKTPIFRFTQSDPEFCLNFQYYAFEATVQLSKLSVLALSEGNEMSVQQVWPINPINYIYATNRWSWAFAPLPLGNFSLLFRMDSQYEVGGSFAIDSISISSCDYTPSWFSPTSRLKFTCDFDSSSDSSCGIQNDYTDFSPQSLINTTIQSPNTISDRELGPRQASGWSGNQFLYWSRSKNTSTNLTTGYFKTPLIETNRDMCIRFSYFVNSIGVQPNEKNTKIDIAANGCTVSTVWSNELDDSFGWQLVEQRLPDCAWTESIYFRITQKRPTRVAVAFDDISIAR
;
A
#
# COMPACT_ATOMS: atom_id res chain seq x y z
N MET A 1 -54.32 9.41 -35.24
CA MET A 1 -53.84 10.59 -34.47
C MET A 1 -53.83 10.17 -33.01
N VAL A 2 -52.71 9.61 -32.53
CA VAL A 2 -51.63 10.32 -31.77
C VAL A 2 -52.19 10.68 -30.38
N THR A 3 -51.84 10.06 -29.25
CA THR A 3 -50.50 9.96 -28.63
C THR A 3 -50.55 8.98 -27.44
N ILE A 4 -49.94 7.79 -27.53
CA ILE A 4 -49.43 7.02 -26.38
C ILE A 4 -48.21 6.22 -26.89
N ILE A 5 -47.12 6.93 -27.20
CA ILE A 5 -45.79 6.36 -27.41
C ILE A 5 -44.80 7.40 -26.88
N ALA A 6 -44.39 7.25 -25.62
CA ALA A 6 -43.17 7.83 -25.02
C ALA A 6 -43.10 7.43 -23.53
N LEU A 7 -43.05 6.14 -23.25
CA LEU A 7 -42.73 5.59 -21.92
C LEU A 7 -41.95 4.29 -22.13
N LEU A 8 -40.86 4.42 -22.89
CA LEU A 8 -39.81 3.45 -23.12
C LEU A 8 -38.68 4.25 -23.76
N VAL A 9 -37.45 3.99 -23.33
CA VAL A 9 -36.21 4.72 -23.68
C VAL A 9 -35.96 5.94 -22.78
N ILE A 10 -35.44 5.69 -21.57
CA ILE A 10 -34.17 6.21 -21.02
C ILE A 10 -34.11 5.76 -19.53
N SER A 11 -33.63 4.54 -19.31
CA SER A 11 -32.80 4.17 -18.16
C SER A 11 -32.18 2.78 -18.38
N LEU A 12 -31.68 2.53 -19.59
CA LEU A 12 -30.63 1.53 -19.82
C LEU A 12 -29.32 2.32 -19.87
N ILE A 13 -28.92 2.84 -18.72
CA ILE A 13 -27.50 2.84 -18.39
C ILE A 13 -27.37 1.56 -17.58
N SER A 14 -27.06 0.46 -18.27
CA SER A 14 -26.41 -0.67 -17.64
C SER A 14 -25.14 -0.09 -17.02
N ALA A 15 -25.20 0.24 -15.73
CA ALA A 15 -24.00 0.31 -14.94
C ALA A 15 -23.34 -1.06 -15.13
N LEU A 16 -22.21 -1.10 -15.84
CA LEU A 16 -21.30 -2.21 -15.67
C LEU A 16 -20.90 -2.17 -14.20
N SER A 17 -21.63 -2.89 -13.36
CA SER A 17 -21.20 -3.16 -12.00
C SER A 17 -19.88 -3.91 -12.15
N SER A 18 -18.83 -3.38 -11.52
CA SER A 18 -17.57 -4.10 -11.42
C SER A 18 -17.88 -5.40 -10.69
N LYS A 19 -17.77 -6.53 -11.40
CA LYS A 19 -18.00 -7.89 -10.87
C LYS A 19 -16.82 -8.34 -9.98
N THR A 20 -16.43 -7.49 -9.05
CA THR A 20 -15.31 -7.68 -8.12
C THR A 20 -15.83 -7.46 -6.71
N PHE A 21 -15.71 -8.48 -5.89
CA PHE A 21 -16.03 -8.49 -4.47
C PHE A 21 -14.72 -8.45 -3.71
N TYR A 22 -14.61 -7.60 -2.70
CA TYR A 22 -13.37 -7.38 -1.96
C TYR A 22 -13.69 -7.08 -0.50
N CYS A 23 -12.86 -7.62 0.38
CA CYS A 23 -12.98 -7.46 1.81
C CYS A 23 -11.57 -7.39 2.41
N ASP A 24 -11.21 -6.19 2.83
CA ASP A 24 -10.01 -5.85 3.60
C ASP A 24 -10.21 -6.03 5.12
N PHE A 25 -11.42 -6.42 5.55
CA PHE A 25 -11.81 -6.61 6.95
C PHE A 25 -11.68 -5.38 7.88
N GLU A 26 -11.22 -4.24 7.35
CA GLU A 26 -11.13 -2.95 8.04
C GLU A 26 -12.49 -2.36 8.39
N LYS A 27 -13.49 -2.74 7.60
CA LYS A 27 -14.91 -2.42 7.78
C LYS A 27 -15.73 -3.70 7.68
N PRO A 28 -16.99 -3.69 8.13
CA PRO A 28 -17.89 -4.83 7.96
C PRO A 28 -17.99 -5.20 6.47
N CYS A 29 -17.61 -6.44 6.14
CA CYS A 29 -17.71 -6.95 4.77
C CYS A 29 -19.11 -7.49 4.51
N GLU A 30 -19.85 -6.84 3.62
CA GLU A 30 -21.23 -7.22 3.29
C GLU A 30 -21.29 -8.41 2.32
N ASP A 31 -20.22 -8.64 1.56
CA ASP A 31 -20.15 -9.67 0.51
C ASP A 31 -19.81 -11.07 1.06
N PHE A 32 -19.26 -11.17 2.26
CA PHE A 32 -18.77 -12.42 2.86
C PHE A 32 -19.41 -12.68 4.22
N VAL A 33 -19.85 -13.91 4.44
CA VAL A 33 -20.32 -14.43 5.71
C VAL A 33 -19.43 -15.59 6.12
N PHE A 34 -18.83 -15.48 7.29
CA PHE A 34 -18.02 -16.52 7.90
C PHE A 34 -18.75 -17.08 9.12
N ASP A 35 -18.51 -18.34 9.43
CA ASP A 35 -19.10 -18.98 10.62
C ASP A 35 -18.54 -18.38 11.93
N SER A 36 -19.17 -18.72 13.06
CA SER A 36 -18.86 -18.15 14.37
C SER A 36 -17.46 -18.46 14.91
N HIS A 37 -16.69 -19.32 14.24
CA HIS A 37 -15.32 -19.62 14.63
C HIS A 37 -14.30 -18.63 14.05
N TRP A 38 -14.70 -17.85 13.04
CA TRP A 38 -13.91 -16.73 12.55
C TRP A 38 -14.21 -15.48 13.37
N THR A 39 -13.16 -14.78 13.77
CA THR A 39 -13.28 -13.54 14.52
C THR A 39 -12.50 -12.44 13.82
N VAL A 40 -13.16 -11.32 13.56
CA VAL A 40 -12.45 -10.12 13.08
C VAL A 40 -11.57 -9.62 14.22
N GLN A 41 -10.25 -9.62 14.00
CA GLN A 41 -9.28 -9.09 14.93
C GLN A 41 -9.27 -7.57 14.81
N LYS A 42 -9.71 -6.90 15.88
CA LYS A 42 -9.77 -5.43 15.94
C LYS A 42 -8.42 -4.77 16.27
N ILE A 43 -7.47 -5.57 16.72
CA ILE A 43 -6.10 -5.17 17.00
C ILE A 43 -5.27 -6.36 16.56
N SER A 44 -4.41 -6.12 15.59
CA SER A 44 -3.66 -7.17 14.94
C SER A 44 -2.50 -7.63 15.82
N SER A 45 -2.33 -8.95 15.93
CA SER A 45 -1.25 -9.58 16.71
C SER A 45 0.11 -9.54 15.97
N HIS A 46 0.07 -9.31 14.67
CA HIS A 46 1.18 -9.14 13.74
C HIS A 46 0.77 -8.08 12.71
N ILE A 47 1.70 -7.67 11.85
CA ILE A 47 1.44 -6.59 10.89
C ILE A 47 0.30 -7.03 9.96
N ASP A 48 -0.79 -6.27 9.96
CA ASP A 48 -1.92 -6.43 9.05
C ASP A 48 -1.49 -6.26 7.58
N HIS A 49 -2.15 -6.94 6.63
CA HIS A 49 -1.73 -6.84 5.23
C HIS A 49 -2.21 -5.52 4.59
N THR A 50 -3.46 -5.11 4.86
CA THR A 50 -4.09 -3.92 4.30
C THR A 50 -3.35 -2.63 4.66
N TYR A 51 -3.17 -2.35 5.95
CA TYR A 51 -2.55 -1.12 6.45
C TYR A 51 -1.06 -1.27 6.76
N GLN A 52 -0.52 -2.48 6.66
CA GLN A 52 0.89 -2.78 6.97
C GLN A 52 1.31 -2.28 8.36
N ASN A 53 0.39 -2.34 9.33
CA ASN A 53 0.67 -2.03 10.72
C ASN A 53 -0.27 -2.81 11.66
N LEU A 54 -0.09 -2.67 12.98
CA LEU A 54 -0.88 -3.44 13.96
C LEU A 54 -2.32 -2.93 14.16
N SER A 55 -2.67 -1.79 13.56
CA SER A 55 -3.99 -1.15 13.69
C SER A 55 -4.99 -1.63 12.65
N GLY A 56 -4.53 -2.39 11.64
CA GLY A 56 -5.42 -3.01 10.68
C GLY A 56 -6.14 -4.23 11.24
N HIS A 57 -7.00 -4.80 10.44
CA HIS A 57 -7.95 -5.82 10.82
C HIS A 57 -7.95 -6.94 9.80
N TYR A 58 -7.93 -8.18 10.29
CA TYR A 58 -8.11 -9.39 9.49
C TYR A 58 -9.05 -10.33 10.22
N ILE A 59 -9.52 -11.38 9.55
CA ILE A 59 -10.21 -12.46 10.24
C ILE A 59 -9.22 -13.52 10.70
N THR A 60 -9.31 -13.91 11.96
CA THR A 60 -8.54 -15.02 12.51
C THR A 60 -9.42 -16.21 12.80
N TYR A 61 -8.85 -17.39 12.57
CA TYR A 61 -9.34 -18.64 13.07
C TYR A 61 -8.39 -19.20 14.13
N THR A 62 -8.87 -19.34 15.38
CA THR A 62 -8.03 -19.79 16.51
C THR A 62 -8.38 -21.19 17.03
N ASN A 63 -9.47 -21.79 16.58
CA ASN A 63 -9.95 -23.08 17.10
C ASN A 63 -9.28 -24.29 16.41
N THR A 64 -8.01 -24.53 16.70
CA THR A 64 -7.22 -25.63 16.10
C THR A 64 -7.56 -27.04 16.62
N SER A 65 -8.54 -27.15 17.53
CA SER A 65 -8.84 -28.38 18.29
C SER A 65 -9.81 -29.33 17.58
N VAL A 66 -10.41 -28.90 16.46
CA VAL A 66 -11.46 -29.63 15.77
C VAL A 66 -11.10 -29.76 14.30
N SER A 67 -10.99 -31.00 13.79
CA SER A 67 -10.83 -31.28 12.36
C SER A 67 -12.13 -31.08 11.57
N GLN A 68 -12.97 -30.13 11.99
CA GLN A 68 -14.21 -29.84 11.30
C GLN A 68 -13.94 -28.88 10.16
N PRO A 69 -14.61 -29.07 9.03
CA PRO A 69 -14.47 -28.18 7.92
C PRO A 69 -15.08 -26.82 8.22
N LEU A 70 -14.31 -25.76 8.02
CA LEU A 70 -14.71 -24.37 8.27
C LEU A 70 -15.25 -23.75 7.01
N THR A 71 -16.29 -22.93 7.13
CA THR A 71 -16.95 -22.38 5.95
C THR A 71 -16.92 -20.85 5.93
N ILE A 72 -16.26 -20.30 4.91
CA ILE A 72 -16.48 -18.90 4.49
C ILE A 72 -17.41 -18.95 3.28
N VAL A 73 -18.54 -18.26 3.37
CA VAL A 73 -19.61 -18.25 2.37
C VAL A 73 -19.70 -16.86 1.78
N ARG A 74 -19.70 -16.75 0.45
CA ARG A 74 -20.10 -15.50 -0.22
C ARG A 74 -21.63 -15.43 -0.27
N THR A 75 -22.22 -14.26 0.02
CA THR A 75 -23.69 -14.08 0.14
C THR A 75 -24.37 -13.55 -1.12
N GLN A 76 -23.60 -13.03 -2.07
CA GLN A 76 -24.11 -12.59 -3.36
C GLN A 76 -23.83 -13.65 -4.42
N SER A 77 -24.52 -13.66 -5.55
CA SER A 77 -24.25 -14.56 -6.68
C SER A 77 -23.21 -13.96 -7.64
N ILE A 78 -22.38 -14.78 -8.30
CA ILE A 78 -21.57 -14.31 -9.46
C ILE A 78 -22.30 -14.68 -10.75
N GLU A 79 -22.44 -13.70 -11.64
CA GLU A 79 -22.91 -13.91 -13.02
C GLU A 79 -21.70 -14.10 -13.94
N LEU A 80 -21.54 -15.30 -14.49
CA LEU A 80 -20.48 -15.61 -15.45
C LEU A 80 -21.05 -15.77 -16.85
N GLY A 81 -20.37 -15.19 -17.83
CA GLY A 81 -20.53 -15.50 -19.24
C GLY A 81 -19.87 -16.83 -19.61
N PRO A 82 -20.21 -17.39 -20.78
CA PRO A 82 -19.55 -18.59 -21.28
C PRO A 82 -18.03 -18.38 -21.40
N ASN A 83 -17.26 -19.29 -20.80
CA ASN A 83 -15.78 -19.30 -20.75
C ASN A 83 -15.11 -18.29 -19.80
N GLU A 84 -15.84 -17.65 -18.89
CA GLU A 84 -15.24 -16.77 -17.88
C GLU A 84 -14.72 -17.57 -16.67
N THR A 85 -13.43 -17.44 -16.34
CA THR A 85 -12.82 -18.04 -15.13
C THR A 85 -13.04 -17.11 -13.93
N VAL A 86 -13.21 -17.64 -12.73
CA VAL A 86 -13.29 -16.83 -11.49
C VAL A 86 -11.94 -16.82 -10.80
N CYS A 87 -11.46 -15.65 -10.42
CA CYS A 87 -10.20 -15.44 -9.74
C CYS A 87 -10.47 -15.11 -8.27
N ILE A 88 -9.88 -15.88 -7.38
CA ILE A 88 -9.93 -15.64 -5.95
C ILE A 88 -8.53 -15.29 -5.47
N THR A 89 -8.41 -14.20 -4.74
CA THR A 89 -7.14 -13.72 -4.21
C THR A 89 -7.25 -13.48 -2.72
N PRO A 90 -6.86 -14.47 -1.89
CA PRO A 90 -6.70 -14.29 -0.45
C PRO A 90 -5.25 -13.93 -0.12
N TRP A 91 -5.08 -13.16 0.96
CA TRP A 91 -3.82 -13.12 1.70
C TRP A 91 -3.97 -13.92 2.98
N MET A 92 -3.07 -14.87 3.20
CA MET A 92 -3.12 -15.75 4.37
C MET A 92 -1.83 -15.69 5.18
N TRP A 93 -1.95 -15.77 6.51
CA TRP A 93 -0.81 -15.86 7.42
C TRP A 93 -1.08 -16.91 8.50
N SER A 94 -0.02 -17.54 9.01
CA SER A 94 -0.13 -18.48 10.13
C SER A 94 1.19 -18.56 10.88
N ILE A 95 1.14 -18.65 12.21
CA ILE A 95 2.32 -18.82 13.08
C ILE A 95 3.21 -20.04 12.77
N LYS A 96 2.80 -20.93 11.87
CA LYS A 96 3.59 -22.05 11.37
C LYS A 96 3.64 -22.01 9.86
N ASN A 97 4.85 -22.17 9.33
CA ASN A 97 5.07 -22.50 7.92
C ASN A 97 4.41 -23.83 7.57
N GLY A 98 3.85 -23.92 6.37
CA GLY A 98 3.20 -25.14 5.89
C GLY A 98 2.28 -24.88 4.71
N GLU A 99 1.24 -25.68 4.60
CA GLU A 99 0.20 -25.54 3.59
C GLU A 99 -1.15 -25.78 4.25
N VAL A 100 -2.14 -24.93 3.92
CA VAL A 100 -3.54 -25.17 4.27
C VAL A 100 -4.28 -25.70 3.05
N ASN A 101 -5.01 -26.78 3.26
CA ASN A 101 -5.84 -27.37 2.22
C ASN A 101 -7.30 -26.97 2.43
N PHE A 102 -7.96 -26.52 1.36
CA PHE A 102 -9.39 -26.23 1.38
C PHE A 102 -10.06 -26.62 0.07
N HIS A 103 -11.36 -26.92 0.15
CA HIS A 103 -12.22 -27.10 -1.00
C HIS A 103 -12.94 -25.81 -1.30
N ILE A 104 -13.08 -25.49 -2.59
CA ILE A 104 -13.98 -24.44 -3.02
C ILE A 104 -15.19 -25.13 -3.62
N ASN A 105 -16.25 -25.22 -2.83
CA ASN A 105 -17.52 -25.76 -3.28
C ASN A 105 -18.39 -24.65 -3.87
N TYR A 106 -19.32 -25.04 -4.72
CA TYR A 106 -20.32 -24.13 -5.23
C TYR A 106 -21.73 -24.68 -5.01
N ALA A 107 -22.66 -23.76 -4.81
CA ALA A 107 -24.10 -24.03 -4.76
C ALA A 107 -24.79 -23.19 -5.85
N GLN A 108 -25.71 -23.80 -6.58
CA GLN A 108 -26.44 -23.16 -7.68
C GLN A 108 -27.84 -22.74 -7.20
N GLY A 109 -28.20 -21.47 -7.40
CA GLY A 109 -29.45 -20.90 -6.87
C GLY A 109 -29.47 -20.77 -5.33
N ASP A 110 -30.65 -20.50 -4.75
CA ASP A 110 -30.79 -20.17 -3.32
C ASP A 110 -30.62 -21.36 -2.35
N ASP A 111 -30.38 -22.58 -2.85
CA ASP A 111 -30.20 -23.77 -2.03
C ASP A 111 -28.73 -24.02 -1.66
N LEU A 112 -28.29 -23.37 -0.57
CA LEU A 112 -26.96 -23.57 0.02
C LEU A 112 -26.69 -25.00 0.53
N GLN A 113 -27.70 -25.89 0.55
CA GLN A 113 -27.52 -27.30 0.94
C GLN A 113 -27.15 -28.21 -0.22
N SER A 114 -27.43 -27.82 -1.46
CA SER A 114 -27.02 -28.54 -2.67
C SER A 114 -25.59 -28.16 -3.07
N GLN A 115 -24.62 -28.49 -2.19
CA GLN A 115 -23.21 -28.23 -2.42
C GLN A 115 -22.64 -29.24 -3.40
N THR A 116 -22.10 -28.77 -4.51
CA THR A 116 -21.29 -29.61 -5.39
C THR A 116 -19.82 -29.44 -5.00
N PRO A 117 -19.07 -30.53 -4.73
CA PRO A 117 -17.65 -30.45 -4.47
C PRO A 117 -16.93 -29.85 -5.68
N GLY A 118 -16.21 -28.75 -5.47
CA GLY A 118 -15.39 -28.14 -6.53
C GLY A 118 -13.93 -28.54 -6.40
N TYR A 119 -13.03 -27.55 -6.46
CA TYR A 119 -11.59 -27.77 -6.52
C TYR A 119 -10.97 -27.87 -5.12
N GLN A 120 -10.03 -28.79 -4.95
CA GLN A 120 -9.14 -28.79 -3.78
C GLN A 120 -7.90 -27.95 -4.07
N ILE A 121 -7.66 -26.99 -3.19
CA ILE A 121 -6.53 -26.07 -3.26
C ILE A 121 -5.64 -26.29 -2.05
N GLY A 122 -4.34 -26.49 -2.32
CA GLY A 122 -3.28 -26.38 -1.34
C GLY A 122 -2.70 -24.98 -1.40
N PHE A 123 -2.74 -24.25 -0.29
CA PHE A 123 -2.29 -22.86 -0.21
C PHE A 123 -1.12 -22.74 0.76
N PRO A 124 0.05 -22.23 0.32
CA PRO A 124 1.23 -22.15 1.18
C PRO A 124 1.01 -21.11 2.28
N LEU A 125 1.53 -21.39 3.47
CA LEU A 125 1.46 -20.50 4.63
C LEU A 125 2.86 -20.15 5.12
N SER A 126 3.00 -18.91 5.59
CA SER A 126 4.24 -18.42 6.20
C SER A 126 4.00 -17.86 7.60
N ASP A 127 4.98 -18.09 8.49
CA ASP A 127 5.05 -17.55 9.86
C ASP A 127 5.66 -16.16 9.97
N SER A 128 6.22 -15.65 8.88
CA SER A 128 6.92 -14.37 8.85
C SER A 128 6.20 -13.32 8.02
N ASN A 129 5.53 -13.71 6.94
CA ASN A 129 4.87 -12.79 6.02
C ASN A 129 3.52 -13.30 5.52
N TRP A 130 2.63 -12.38 5.15
CA TRP A 130 1.41 -12.73 4.43
C TRP A 130 1.72 -13.39 3.09
N THR A 131 0.98 -14.45 2.80
CA THR A 131 1.08 -15.22 1.58
C THR A 131 -0.13 -14.95 0.72
N GLY A 132 0.08 -14.26 -0.40
CA GLY A 132 -0.95 -13.99 -1.41
C GLY A 132 -0.90 -15.03 -2.51
N GLY A 133 -2.06 -15.38 -3.07
CA GLY A 133 -2.16 -16.27 -4.21
C GLY A 133 -3.32 -15.91 -5.12
N ASN A 134 -3.21 -16.22 -6.41
CA ASN A 134 -4.31 -16.09 -7.37
C ASN A 134 -4.82 -17.48 -7.74
N ILE A 135 -6.05 -17.78 -7.36
CA ILE A 135 -6.69 -19.08 -7.57
C ILE A 135 -7.72 -18.90 -8.67
N GLY A 136 -7.41 -19.42 -9.86
CA GLY A 136 -8.33 -19.48 -10.98
C GLY A 136 -9.23 -20.72 -10.90
N ILE A 137 -10.54 -20.53 -10.99
CA ILE A 137 -11.53 -21.61 -11.06
C ILE A 137 -12.13 -21.64 -12.48
N PRO A 138 -11.80 -22.66 -13.29
CA PRO A 138 -12.29 -22.75 -14.66
C PRO A 138 -13.78 -23.08 -14.72
N TYR A 139 -14.47 -22.41 -15.63
CA TYR A 139 -15.91 -22.48 -15.86
C TYR A 139 -16.39 -23.88 -16.30
N THR A 140 -17.44 -24.42 -15.66
CA THR A 140 -18.16 -25.61 -16.16
C THR A 140 -19.68 -25.57 -16.02
N LEU A 141 -20.31 -24.51 -15.50
CA LEU A 141 -21.74 -24.53 -15.17
C LEU A 141 -22.48 -23.24 -15.53
N SER A 142 -23.73 -23.39 -15.98
CA SER A 142 -24.65 -22.33 -16.38
C SER A 142 -25.25 -21.58 -15.18
N ASP A 143 -25.09 -20.26 -15.15
CA ASP A 143 -25.76 -19.23 -14.34
C ASP A 143 -25.74 -19.34 -12.79
N HIS A 144 -25.54 -18.17 -12.16
CA HIS A 144 -25.54 -17.81 -10.72
C HIS A 144 -25.15 -18.90 -9.70
N PHE A 145 -23.97 -18.74 -9.09
CA PHE A 145 -23.53 -19.60 -8.00
C PHE A 145 -22.96 -18.83 -6.81
N TYR A 146 -22.95 -19.50 -5.67
CA TYR A 146 -22.30 -19.10 -4.43
C TYR A 146 -20.99 -19.87 -4.27
N LEU A 147 -19.96 -19.22 -3.70
CA LEU A 147 -18.69 -19.86 -3.37
C LEU A 147 -18.65 -20.18 -1.88
N LEU A 148 -18.25 -21.40 -1.55
CA LEU A 148 -18.07 -21.88 -0.20
C LEU A 148 -16.64 -22.39 -0.03
N PHE A 149 -15.84 -21.70 0.78
CA PHE A 149 -14.49 -22.13 1.15
C PHE A 149 -14.58 -23.07 2.32
N LYS A 150 -14.22 -24.34 2.11
CA LYS A 150 -14.31 -25.41 3.08
C LYS A 150 -12.92 -25.91 3.46
N PHE A 151 -12.36 -25.42 4.56
CA PHE A 151 -11.03 -25.83 5.01
C PHE A 151 -11.04 -27.30 5.44
N ILE A 152 -10.03 -28.09 5.06
CA ILE A 152 -9.97 -29.52 5.38
C ILE A 152 -9.43 -29.72 6.81
N SER A 153 -8.28 -29.09 7.10
CA SER A 153 -7.68 -29.09 8.42
C SER A 153 -6.82 -27.84 8.61
N ILE A 154 -6.92 -27.25 9.80
CA ILE A 154 -6.12 -26.11 10.23
C ILE A 154 -5.38 -26.50 11.52
N THR A 155 -4.05 -26.53 11.47
CA THR A 155 -3.20 -27.06 12.56
C THR A 155 -2.52 -25.96 13.40
N SER A 156 -2.69 -24.71 13.00
CA SER A 156 -2.23 -23.47 13.65
C SER A 156 -3.26 -22.38 13.40
N PRO A 157 -3.33 -21.32 14.22
CA PRO A 157 -4.14 -20.16 13.89
C PRO A 157 -3.89 -19.68 12.46
N LEU A 158 -4.98 -19.47 11.72
CA LEU A 158 -4.97 -19.02 10.34
C LEU A 158 -5.62 -17.65 10.27
N ASP A 159 -4.87 -16.70 9.72
CA ASP A 159 -5.31 -15.34 9.51
C ASP A 159 -5.53 -15.11 8.01
N ILE A 160 -6.64 -14.46 7.65
CA ILE A 160 -6.98 -14.14 6.27
C ILE A 160 -7.30 -12.65 6.19
N ASP A 161 -6.67 -11.99 5.23
CA ASP A 161 -6.85 -10.58 4.93
C ASP A 161 -7.01 -10.37 3.42
N ASP A 162 -7.52 -9.20 3.03
CA ASP A 162 -7.60 -8.74 1.64
C ASP A 162 -8.22 -9.78 0.68
N LEU A 163 -9.34 -10.39 1.07
CA LEU A 163 -10.02 -11.42 0.31
C LEU A 163 -10.81 -10.79 -0.83
N SER A 164 -10.41 -11.06 -2.08
CA SER A 164 -11.24 -10.74 -3.25
C SER A 164 -11.63 -11.93 -4.11
N VAL A 165 -12.81 -11.79 -4.72
CA VAL A 165 -13.34 -12.66 -5.76
C VAL A 165 -13.72 -11.79 -6.95
N SER A 166 -13.15 -12.05 -8.10
CA SER A 166 -13.45 -11.35 -9.33
C SER A 166 -13.60 -12.32 -10.49
N ILE A 167 -14.20 -11.87 -11.59
CA ILE A 167 -13.99 -12.59 -12.85
C ILE A 167 -12.52 -12.42 -13.21
N CYS A 168 -11.85 -13.52 -13.51
CA CYS A 168 -10.63 -13.52 -14.30
C CYS A 168 -10.97 -12.99 -15.69
N THR A 169 -11.26 -11.69 -15.78
CA THR A 169 -10.98 -11.00 -17.02
C THR A 169 -9.50 -11.25 -17.22
N SER A 170 -9.10 -11.79 -18.38
CA SER A 170 -7.79 -11.46 -18.88
C SER A 170 -7.83 -9.94 -18.92
N SER A 171 -7.34 -9.32 -17.84
CA SER A 171 -7.30 -7.90 -17.71
C SER A 171 -6.52 -7.47 -18.94
N GLN A 172 -7.21 -6.92 -19.93
CA GLN A 172 -6.63 -5.73 -20.50
C GLN A 172 -6.64 -4.75 -19.33
N SER A 173 -5.58 -4.85 -18.53
CA SER A 173 -4.89 -3.66 -18.11
C SER A 173 -4.96 -2.73 -19.31
N ARG A 174 -5.56 -1.55 -19.15
CA ARG A 174 -5.42 -0.54 -20.21
C ARG A 174 -3.92 -0.46 -20.43
N PRO A 175 -3.38 -0.85 -21.60
CA PRO A 175 -1.94 -0.84 -21.79
C PRO A 175 -1.46 0.57 -21.45
N PRO A 176 -0.26 0.71 -20.89
CA PRO A 176 0.28 2.03 -20.61
C PRO A 176 0.09 2.87 -21.86
N THR A 177 -0.44 4.08 -21.71
CA THR A 177 -0.69 4.92 -22.88
C THR A 177 0.59 5.15 -23.67
N THR A 178 1.74 5.08 -23.00
CA THR A 178 3.06 5.04 -23.64
C THR A 178 4.00 4.06 -22.93
N THR A 179 4.61 3.12 -23.68
CA THR A 179 5.78 2.35 -23.23
C THR A 179 6.99 2.84 -24.01
N VAL A 180 8.04 3.27 -23.30
CA VAL A 180 9.27 3.82 -23.89
C VAL A 180 10.45 2.87 -23.80
N PHE A 181 10.35 1.84 -22.97
CA PHE A 181 11.35 0.80 -22.82
C PHE A 181 10.67 -0.51 -22.38
N ASP A 182 11.08 -1.63 -22.96
CA ASP A 182 10.58 -2.96 -22.62
C ASP A 182 11.65 -4.00 -22.96
N CYS A 183 12.05 -4.78 -21.98
CA CYS A 183 13.09 -5.79 -22.07
C CYS A 183 12.72 -6.98 -21.19
N ASP A 184 12.43 -8.11 -21.83
CA ASP A 184 12.13 -9.41 -21.21
C ASP A 184 13.29 -10.39 -21.33
N PHE A 185 14.43 -9.97 -21.87
CA PHE A 185 15.62 -10.79 -22.19
C PHE A 185 15.38 -11.99 -23.13
N ASP A 186 14.15 -12.37 -23.43
CA ASP A 186 13.82 -13.50 -24.29
C ASP A 186 13.78 -13.16 -25.77
N LYS A 187 13.16 -12.01 -26.13
CA LYS A 187 13.02 -11.63 -27.55
C LYS A 187 14.32 -11.13 -28.13
N THR A 188 14.98 -10.29 -27.35
CA THR A 188 16.30 -9.72 -27.59
C THR A 188 16.94 -9.74 -26.24
N LEU A 189 18.12 -10.35 -26.08
CA LEU A 189 18.88 -10.41 -24.81
C LEU A 189 19.28 -9.01 -24.25
N CYS A 190 18.63 -7.95 -24.73
CA CYS A 190 18.76 -6.54 -24.39
C CYS A 190 20.22 -6.09 -24.36
N PRO A 191 20.92 -6.18 -25.51
CA PRO A 191 22.36 -5.88 -25.59
C PRO A 191 22.72 -4.43 -25.20
N GLU A 192 21.72 -3.56 -25.08
CA GLU A 192 21.84 -2.20 -24.62
C GLU A 192 22.09 -2.05 -23.11
N PHE A 193 21.90 -3.13 -22.34
CA PHE A 193 22.32 -3.17 -20.95
C PHE A 193 23.84 -3.37 -20.83
N GLU A 194 24.46 -2.62 -19.93
CA GLU A 194 25.91 -2.68 -19.68
C GLU A 194 26.18 -3.10 -18.24
N SER A 195 26.79 -4.27 -18.04
CA SER A 195 27.39 -4.62 -16.75
C SER A 195 28.70 -3.87 -16.60
N LEU A 196 28.81 -3.00 -15.60
CA LEU A 196 30.02 -2.20 -15.39
C LEU A 196 31.16 -3.07 -14.86
N SER A 197 32.10 -3.42 -15.74
CA SER A 197 33.19 -4.39 -15.48
C SER A 197 34.22 -3.97 -14.43
N ASN A 198 34.17 -2.72 -13.97
CA ASN A 198 35.12 -2.16 -13.01
C ASN A 198 34.76 -2.53 -11.55
N TYR A 199 33.64 -3.23 -11.35
CA TYR A 199 33.09 -3.60 -10.05
C TYR A 199 33.15 -5.11 -9.82
N SER A 200 33.02 -5.53 -8.56
CA SER A 200 33.25 -6.90 -8.11
C SER A 200 32.29 -7.93 -8.68
N TYR A 201 31.06 -7.53 -9.02
CA TYR A 201 30.05 -8.45 -9.56
C TYR A 201 29.69 -8.09 -11.00
N THR A 202 29.55 -9.15 -11.81
CA THR A 202 29.18 -9.05 -13.22
C THR A 202 27.76 -9.57 -13.41
N TRP A 203 26.94 -8.81 -14.12
CA TRP A 203 25.63 -9.23 -14.57
C TRP A 203 25.74 -9.88 -15.95
N SER A 204 25.05 -11.00 -16.17
CA SER A 204 25.01 -11.67 -17.46
C SER A 204 23.61 -12.21 -17.75
N THR A 205 23.19 -12.28 -19.00
CA THR A 205 21.98 -13.02 -19.36
C THR A 205 22.24 -14.52 -19.31
N ILE A 206 21.27 -15.28 -18.81
CA ILE A 206 21.35 -16.74 -18.72
C ILE A 206 19.97 -17.37 -18.93
N GLU A 207 19.94 -18.56 -19.54
CA GLU A 207 18.73 -19.38 -19.61
C GLU A 207 18.43 -20.01 -18.24
N ALA A 208 17.17 -20.08 -17.83
CA ALA A 208 16.78 -20.60 -16.52
C ALA A 208 17.27 -22.05 -16.27
N GLU A 209 17.21 -22.92 -17.28
CA GLU A 209 17.75 -24.28 -17.20
C GLU A 209 19.28 -24.30 -17.00
N GLU A 210 20.00 -23.38 -17.66
CA GLU A 210 21.45 -23.27 -17.50
C GLU A 210 21.82 -22.76 -16.11
N ALA A 211 21.11 -21.76 -15.59
CA ALA A 211 21.34 -21.22 -14.26
C ALA A 211 21.17 -22.28 -13.15
N GLN A 212 20.20 -23.19 -13.29
CA GLN A 212 20.02 -24.34 -12.40
C GLN A 212 21.22 -25.29 -12.40
N ASN A 213 21.92 -25.44 -13.53
CA ASN A 213 23.12 -26.26 -13.61
C ASN A 213 24.31 -25.62 -12.89
N TYR A 214 24.33 -24.28 -12.79
CA TYR A 214 25.33 -23.55 -12.01
C TYR A 214 25.03 -23.59 -10.52
N THR A 215 23.79 -23.29 -10.11
CA THR A 215 23.40 -23.30 -8.70
C THR A 215 21.92 -23.65 -8.52
N ALA A 216 21.64 -24.53 -7.57
CA ALA A 216 20.27 -24.93 -7.22
C ALA A 216 19.44 -23.81 -6.58
N THR A 217 20.06 -22.66 -6.30
CA THR A 217 19.40 -21.50 -5.66
C THR A 217 18.91 -20.45 -6.66
N ALA A 218 19.30 -20.58 -7.93
CA ALA A 218 18.83 -19.73 -9.00
C ALA A 218 17.31 -19.91 -9.23
N PRO A 219 16.63 -18.95 -9.88
CA PRO A 219 15.31 -19.20 -10.44
C PRO A 219 15.33 -20.46 -11.34
N SER A 220 14.34 -21.34 -11.17
CA SER A 220 14.22 -22.55 -12.01
C SER A 220 13.40 -22.33 -13.28
N ILE A 221 12.70 -21.20 -13.33
CA ILE A 221 11.91 -20.74 -14.47
C ILE A 221 12.12 -19.25 -14.64
N ASP A 222 12.05 -18.81 -15.88
CA ASP A 222 11.98 -17.41 -16.27
C ASP A 222 10.61 -16.79 -15.90
N TYR A 223 10.56 -15.48 -15.61
CA TYR A 223 9.30 -14.83 -15.24
C TYR A 223 8.45 -14.51 -16.47
N SER A 224 9.05 -13.97 -17.52
CA SER A 224 8.40 -13.51 -18.75
C SER A 224 7.65 -14.62 -19.49
N ILE A 225 8.32 -15.76 -19.70
CA ILE A 225 7.77 -16.94 -20.40
C ILE A 225 7.16 -17.96 -19.43
N GLY A 226 7.59 -17.97 -18.16
CA GLY A 226 7.07 -18.88 -17.13
C GLY A 226 7.56 -20.31 -17.27
N ASN A 227 8.71 -20.54 -17.92
CA ASN A 227 9.30 -21.87 -18.05
C ASN A 227 10.84 -21.82 -18.04
N LYS A 228 11.48 -22.99 -18.12
CA LYS A 228 12.93 -23.14 -18.02
C LYS A 228 13.73 -22.70 -19.26
N THR A 229 13.06 -22.43 -20.38
CA THR A 229 13.72 -22.02 -21.65
C THR A 229 13.80 -20.51 -21.81
N GLY A 230 13.21 -19.75 -20.88
CA GLY A 230 13.32 -18.31 -20.88
C GLY A 230 14.65 -17.83 -20.28
N HIS A 231 14.96 -16.57 -20.54
CA HIS A 231 16.21 -15.92 -20.17
C HIS A 231 15.94 -14.76 -19.23
N TYR A 232 16.82 -14.60 -18.25
CA TYR A 232 16.84 -13.43 -17.38
C TYR A 232 18.26 -12.93 -17.20
N ILE A 233 18.42 -11.71 -16.69
CA ILE A 233 19.74 -11.22 -16.28
C ILE A 233 19.99 -11.61 -14.83
N TRP A 234 21.12 -12.25 -14.59
CA TRP A 234 21.51 -12.70 -13.25
C TRP A 234 22.86 -12.16 -12.86
N LEU A 235 23.09 -12.16 -11.56
CA LEU A 235 24.39 -11.88 -11.00
C LEU A 235 25.23 -13.15 -11.08
N ASN A 236 26.27 -13.14 -11.91
CA ASN A 236 27.16 -14.29 -12.06
C ASN A 236 28.16 -14.30 -10.89
N ASN A 237 27.80 -14.99 -9.81
CA ASN A 237 28.67 -15.23 -8.66
C ASN A 237 28.95 -16.74 -8.54
N SER A 238 30.22 -17.12 -8.42
CA SER A 238 30.68 -18.50 -8.34
C SER A 238 30.43 -19.14 -6.96
N ASP A 239 29.19 -19.05 -6.45
CA ASP A 239 28.68 -19.60 -5.18
C ASP A 239 28.68 -18.68 -3.94
N SER A 240 29.42 -17.57 -3.92
CA SER A 240 29.32 -16.58 -2.83
C SER A 240 29.50 -15.13 -3.29
N LEU A 241 28.71 -14.24 -2.71
CA LEU A 241 28.94 -12.80 -2.78
C LEU A 241 30.06 -12.43 -1.82
N GLN A 242 31.07 -11.71 -2.27
CA GLN A 242 32.19 -11.28 -1.42
C GLN A 242 31.81 -10.10 -0.52
N PHE A 243 32.34 -10.05 0.70
CA PHE A 243 32.17 -8.90 1.61
C PHE A 243 32.55 -7.57 0.93
N GLY A 244 31.63 -6.60 0.96
CA GLY A 244 31.84 -5.26 0.39
C GLY A 244 31.82 -5.22 -1.14
N GLY A 245 31.45 -6.32 -1.80
CA GLY A 245 31.34 -6.36 -3.25
C GLY A 245 30.13 -5.59 -3.75
N VAL A 246 30.28 -5.01 -4.94
CA VAL A 246 29.23 -4.25 -5.62
C VAL A 246 29.18 -4.66 -7.09
N GLY A 247 28.01 -4.64 -7.70
CA GLY A 247 27.80 -4.79 -9.13
C GLY A 247 26.78 -3.78 -9.64
N TYR A 248 26.99 -3.25 -10.83
CA TYR A 248 26.07 -2.32 -11.46
C TYR A 248 25.69 -2.82 -12.86
N LEU A 249 24.40 -2.90 -13.10
CA LEU A 249 23.82 -3.08 -14.41
C LEU A 249 23.21 -1.75 -14.86
N LYS A 250 23.79 -1.16 -15.90
CA LYS A 250 23.45 0.17 -16.43
C LYS A 250 22.51 0.03 -17.63
N THR A 251 21.44 0.85 -17.65
CA THR A 251 20.54 0.99 -18.81
C THR A 251 21.05 2.04 -19.80
N PRO A 252 20.45 2.11 -21.00
CA PRO A 252 20.54 3.29 -21.85
C PRO A 252 20.11 4.58 -21.15
N ILE A 253 20.39 5.71 -21.79
CA ILE A 253 20.01 7.03 -21.31
C ILE A 253 18.55 7.30 -21.68
N PHE A 254 17.73 7.54 -20.65
CA PHE A 254 16.37 8.03 -20.78
C PHE A 254 16.33 9.57 -20.69
N ARG A 255 15.37 10.18 -21.39
CA ARG A 255 15.20 11.64 -21.45
C ARG A 255 13.74 11.98 -21.24
N PHE A 256 13.41 12.50 -20.06
CA PHE A 256 12.05 12.90 -19.71
C PHE A 256 11.99 14.39 -19.39
N THR A 257 10.98 15.06 -19.92
CA THR A 257 10.76 16.50 -19.82
C THR A 257 9.43 16.79 -19.12
N GLN A 258 9.20 18.03 -18.68
CA GLN A 258 7.93 18.40 -18.04
C GLN A 258 6.70 18.29 -18.96
N SER A 259 6.91 18.23 -20.28
CA SER A 259 5.83 18.01 -21.25
C SER A 259 5.46 16.55 -21.45
N ASP A 260 6.26 15.62 -20.94
CA ASP A 260 6.00 14.20 -21.02
C ASP A 260 5.04 13.75 -19.90
N PRO A 261 4.30 12.64 -20.09
CA PRO A 261 3.60 12.00 -18.98
C PRO A 261 4.60 11.51 -17.92
N GLU A 262 4.12 11.29 -16.70
CA GLU A 262 4.93 10.63 -15.67
C GLU A 262 5.27 9.21 -16.10
N PHE A 263 6.54 8.84 -16.04
CA PHE A 263 7.04 7.51 -16.39
C PHE A 263 7.45 6.76 -15.12
N CYS A 264 7.14 5.48 -15.10
CA CYS A 264 7.42 4.57 -14.01
C CYS A 264 8.22 3.37 -14.52
N LEU A 265 9.21 2.98 -13.71
CA LEU A 265 9.95 1.74 -13.87
C LEU A 265 9.13 0.59 -13.29
N ASN A 266 9.06 -0.50 -14.04
CA ASN A 266 8.53 -1.78 -13.64
C ASN A 266 9.60 -2.83 -13.92
N PHE A 267 9.81 -3.76 -13.00
CA PHE A 267 10.69 -4.90 -13.24
C PHE A 267 10.42 -6.02 -12.27
N GLN A 268 10.92 -7.20 -12.61
CA GLN A 268 10.86 -8.36 -11.78
C GLN A 268 12.23 -8.65 -11.23
N TYR A 269 12.28 -9.08 -9.99
CA TYR A 269 13.51 -9.44 -9.32
C TYR A 269 13.32 -10.73 -8.54
N TYR A 270 14.40 -11.48 -8.43
CA TYR A 270 14.51 -12.67 -7.61
C TYR A 270 15.71 -12.48 -6.69
N ALA A 271 15.52 -12.75 -5.41
CA ALA A 271 16.59 -12.74 -4.43
C ALA A 271 16.50 -14.00 -3.57
N PHE A 272 17.59 -14.73 -3.48
CA PHE A 272 17.78 -15.83 -2.54
C PHE A 272 19.08 -15.63 -1.77
N GLU A 273 19.02 -15.78 -0.44
CA GLU A 273 20.19 -15.77 0.44
C GLU A 273 20.13 -16.97 1.40
N ALA A 274 21.26 -17.68 1.55
CA ALA A 274 21.36 -18.85 2.42
C ALA A 274 21.46 -18.51 3.91
N THR A 275 21.81 -17.25 4.25
CA THR A 275 21.91 -16.73 5.62
C THR A 275 21.15 -15.40 5.76
N VAL A 276 21.14 -14.82 6.96
CA VAL A 276 20.43 -13.58 7.30
C VAL A 276 20.60 -12.51 6.22
N GLN A 277 19.46 -11.90 5.83
CA GLN A 277 19.24 -11.01 4.70
C GLN A 277 20.05 -9.71 4.81
N LEU A 278 21.20 -9.66 4.15
CA LEU A 278 22.16 -8.57 4.32
C LEU A 278 22.69 -7.99 3.00
N SER A 279 22.21 -8.49 1.86
CA SER A 279 22.48 -7.86 0.56
C SER A 279 21.35 -6.93 0.14
N LYS A 280 21.68 -5.95 -0.69
CA LYS A 280 20.77 -4.91 -1.13
C LYS A 280 20.83 -4.79 -2.64
N LEU A 281 19.69 -5.02 -3.31
CA LEU A 281 19.48 -4.54 -4.67
C LEU A 281 18.76 -3.18 -4.61
N SER A 282 19.20 -2.25 -5.45
CA SER A 282 18.65 -0.90 -5.54
C SER A 282 18.72 -0.43 -6.98
N VAL A 283 17.80 0.43 -7.36
CA VAL A 283 17.83 1.16 -8.62
C VAL A 283 18.18 2.60 -8.33
N LEU A 284 19.20 3.11 -9.01
CA LEU A 284 19.64 4.50 -8.92
C LEU A 284 19.49 5.18 -10.28
N ALA A 285 19.07 6.43 -10.32
CA ALA A 285 19.15 7.28 -11.50
C ALA A 285 20.47 8.06 -11.44
N LEU A 286 21.35 7.82 -12.41
CA LEU A 286 22.58 8.55 -12.64
C LEU A 286 22.32 9.66 -13.66
N SER A 287 22.39 10.93 -13.25
CA SER A 287 22.18 12.06 -14.16
C SER A 287 23.34 12.19 -15.15
N GLU A 288 23.01 12.30 -16.43
CA GLU A 288 23.97 12.45 -17.51
C GLU A 288 24.02 13.95 -17.94
N GLY A 289 25.02 14.69 -17.43
CA GLY A 289 25.19 16.14 -17.58
C GLY A 289 26.50 16.68 -16.96
N ASN A 290 26.67 18.00 -16.89
CA ASN A 290 27.91 18.63 -16.37
C ASN A 290 28.14 18.41 -14.86
N GLU A 291 27.07 18.21 -14.09
CA GLU A 291 27.14 17.80 -12.68
C GLU A 291 26.56 16.38 -12.56
N MET A 292 27.42 15.39 -12.28
CA MET A 292 26.98 14.02 -12.02
C MET A 292 26.30 13.97 -10.65
N SER A 293 25.04 13.57 -10.63
CA SER A 293 24.26 13.32 -9.43
C SER A 293 23.65 11.91 -9.50
N VAL A 294 23.47 11.30 -8.32
CA VAL A 294 22.86 9.97 -8.20
C VAL A 294 21.66 10.10 -7.28
N GLN A 295 20.50 9.66 -7.74
CA GLN A 295 19.26 9.62 -6.98
C GLN A 295 18.82 8.16 -6.81
N GLN A 296 18.41 7.75 -5.61
CA GLN A 296 17.80 6.44 -5.43
C GLN A 296 16.36 6.45 -5.98
N VAL A 297 16.05 5.48 -6.83
CA VAL A 297 14.74 5.28 -7.48
C VAL A 297 13.97 4.17 -6.78
N TRP A 298 14.64 3.06 -6.45
CA TRP A 298 14.03 1.92 -5.76
C TRP A 298 15.05 1.20 -4.85
N PRO A 299 14.65 0.64 -3.70
CA PRO A 299 13.39 0.92 -3.00
C PRO A 299 13.30 2.40 -2.63
N ILE A 300 12.10 2.94 -2.47
CA ILE A 300 11.93 4.37 -2.15
C ILE A 300 12.51 4.69 -0.76
N ASN A 301 12.45 3.72 0.18
CA ASN A 301 13.13 3.80 1.47
C ASN A 301 14.46 3.02 1.46
N PRO A 302 15.62 3.69 1.69
CA PRO A 302 16.94 3.06 1.69
C PRO A 302 17.24 2.12 2.86
N ILE A 303 16.39 2.09 3.90
CA ILE A 303 16.49 1.18 5.06
C ILE A 303 15.84 -0.18 4.76
N ASN A 304 15.01 -0.27 3.72
CA ASN A 304 14.39 -1.54 3.35
C ASN A 304 15.44 -2.45 2.70
N TYR A 305 15.87 -3.46 3.46
CA TYR A 305 16.58 -4.61 2.93
C TYR A 305 15.69 -5.34 1.91
N ILE A 306 16.30 -5.95 0.89
CA ILE A 306 15.54 -6.90 0.09
C ILE A 306 15.42 -8.17 0.90
N TYR A 307 14.18 -8.52 1.24
CA TYR A 307 13.87 -9.82 1.80
C TYR A 307 14.16 -10.87 0.72
N ALA A 308 14.92 -11.90 1.06
CA ALA A 308 15.05 -13.08 0.20
C ALA A 308 13.65 -13.60 -0.10
N THR A 309 13.25 -13.52 -1.36
CA THR A 309 11.88 -13.83 -1.81
C THR A 309 11.76 -15.31 -2.17
N ASN A 310 12.87 -15.94 -2.58
CA ASN A 310 12.90 -17.29 -3.16
C ASN A 310 11.82 -17.53 -4.24
N ARG A 311 11.38 -16.42 -4.86
CA ARG A 311 10.33 -16.36 -5.89
C ARG A 311 10.46 -15.05 -6.65
N TRP A 312 10.04 -15.05 -7.90
CA TRP A 312 9.94 -13.80 -8.67
C TRP A 312 9.01 -12.83 -7.96
N SER A 313 9.51 -11.62 -7.76
CA SER A 313 8.82 -10.51 -7.11
C SER A 313 8.86 -9.31 -8.03
N TRP A 314 7.90 -8.42 -7.89
CA TRP A 314 7.73 -7.27 -8.78
C TRP A 314 8.09 -5.99 -8.02
N ALA A 315 8.70 -5.06 -8.75
CA ALA A 315 9.10 -3.76 -8.26
C ALA A 315 8.59 -2.66 -9.18
N PHE A 316 8.19 -1.55 -8.55
CA PHE A 316 7.64 -0.37 -9.20
C PHE A 316 8.25 0.89 -8.59
N ALA A 317 8.61 1.87 -9.43
CA ALA A 317 9.08 3.17 -8.97
C ALA A 317 8.85 4.28 -9.99
N PRO A 318 8.42 5.49 -9.55
CA PRO A 318 8.38 6.66 -10.43
C PRO A 318 9.79 7.09 -10.83
N LEU A 319 9.93 7.61 -12.05
CA LEU A 319 11.21 8.04 -12.59
C LEU A 319 11.38 9.57 -12.54
N PRO A 320 12.62 10.07 -12.33
CA PRO A 320 12.87 11.50 -12.31
C PRO A 320 12.75 12.11 -13.71
N LEU A 321 12.65 13.44 -13.76
CA LEU A 321 12.82 14.22 -14.99
C LEU A 321 14.31 14.44 -15.29
N GLY A 322 14.61 14.70 -16.55
CA GLY A 322 15.95 14.98 -17.05
C GLY A 322 16.55 13.82 -17.84
N ASN A 323 17.87 13.89 -18.02
CA ASN A 323 18.64 12.87 -18.72
C ASN A 323 19.33 11.98 -17.69
N PHE A 324 19.04 10.69 -17.69
CA PHE A 324 19.65 9.75 -16.76
C PHE A 324 19.72 8.34 -17.31
N SER A 325 20.69 7.57 -16.83
CA SER A 325 20.67 6.10 -16.90
C SER A 325 20.20 5.54 -15.57
N LEU A 326 19.50 4.42 -15.60
CA LEU A 326 19.23 3.62 -14.42
C LEU A 326 20.41 2.68 -14.15
N LEU A 327 20.74 2.52 -12.88
CA LEU A 327 21.75 1.63 -12.37
C LEU A 327 21.09 0.65 -11.40
N PHE A 328 20.93 -0.60 -11.81
CA PHE A 328 20.58 -1.69 -10.92
C PHE A 328 21.85 -2.09 -10.18
N ARG A 329 21.93 -1.65 -8.93
CA ARG A 329 23.05 -1.85 -8.02
C ARG A 329 22.75 -3.04 -7.12
N MET A 330 23.68 -3.99 -7.08
CA MET A 330 23.74 -4.98 -6.02
C MET A 330 24.91 -4.67 -5.11
N ASP A 331 24.70 -4.61 -3.80
CA ASP A 331 25.77 -4.62 -2.80
C ASP A 331 25.61 -5.72 -1.77
N SER A 332 26.73 -6.33 -1.39
CA SER A 332 26.79 -7.30 -0.31
C SER A 332 27.64 -6.77 0.84
N GLN A 333 27.11 -6.84 2.05
CA GLN A 333 27.85 -6.49 3.26
C GLN A 333 28.54 -7.69 3.92
N TYR A 334 28.34 -8.91 3.43
CA TYR A 334 28.89 -10.13 4.03
C TYR A 334 29.21 -11.19 2.97
N GLU A 335 29.99 -12.20 3.35
CA GLU A 335 30.15 -13.38 2.49
C GLU A 335 28.92 -14.27 2.61
N VAL A 336 28.06 -14.24 1.59
CA VAL A 336 26.77 -14.95 1.59
C VAL A 336 26.58 -15.72 0.30
N GLY A 337 26.18 -17.00 0.41
CA GLY A 337 25.72 -17.78 -0.72
C GLY A 337 24.30 -17.37 -1.10
N GLY A 338 24.07 -17.08 -2.39
CA GLY A 338 22.80 -16.56 -2.84
C GLY A 338 22.74 -16.37 -4.35
N SER A 339 21.52 -16.23 -4.87
CA SER A 339 21.24 -15.99 -6.28
C SER A 339 20.36 -14.76 -6.44
N PHE A 340 20.72 -13.89 -7.39
CA PHE A 340 20.02 -12.66 -7.68
C PHE A 340 19.78 -12.54 -9.17
N ALA A 341 18.53 -12.29 -9.55
CA ALA A 341 18.13 -12.13 -10.93
C ALA A 341 17.14 -10.99 -11.10
N ILE A 342 17.11 -10.42 -12.29
CA ILE A 342 16.20 -9.38 -12.73
C ILE A 342 15.61 -9.80 -14.08
N ASP A 343 14.35 -9.51 -14.31
CA ASP A 343 13.65 -9.84 -15.55
C ASP A 343 12.54 -8.80 -15.84
N SER A 344 11.98 -8.83 -17.06
CA SER A 344 10.78 -8.06 -17.47
C SER A 344 10.84 -6.56 -17.12
N ILE A 345 11.95 -5.91 -17.46
CA ILE A 345 12.17 -4.48 -17.20
C ILE A 345 11.41 -3.65 -18.22
N SER A 346 10.48 -2.82 -17.77
CA SER A 346 9.77 -1.86 -18.61
C SER A 346 9.69 -0.47 -18.00
N ILE A 347 9.71 0.54 -18.88
CA ILE A 347 9.42 1.92 -18.53
C ILE A 347 8.22 2.36 -19.32
N SER A 348 7.18 2.73 -18.59
CA SER A 348 5.88 3.03 -19.15
C SER A 348 5.22 4.14 -18.36
N SER A 349 4.21 4.77 -18.95
CA SER A 349 3.47 5.83 -18.28
C SER A 349 2.83 5.29 -16.98
N CYS A 350 2.88 6.08 -15.91
CA CYS A 350 2.42 5.67 -14.58
C CYS A 350 0.89 5.51 -14.46
N ASP A 351 0.14 5.75 -15.54
CA ASP A 351 -1.29 5.49 -15.65
C ASP A 351 -1.62 3.99 -15.77
N TYR A 352 -0.59 3.17 -15.92
CA TYR A 352 -0.61 1.72 -15.76
C TYR A 352 -0.26 1.34 -14.32
N THR A 353 -1.26 1.32 -13.45
CA THR A 353 -1.18 0.55 -12.21
C THR A 353 -2.14 -0.64 -12.33
N PRO A 354 -1.71 -1.87 -12.03
CA PRO A 354 -2.65 -2.96 -11.82
C PRO A 354 -3.64 -2.56 -10.72
N SER A 355 -4.92 -2.89 -10.88
CA SER A 355 -6.00 -2.48 -9.97
C SER A 355 -5.88 -3.00 -8.53
N TRP A 356 -4.86 -3.80 -8.25
CA TRP A 356 -4.52 -4.38 -6.95
C TRP A 356 -3.32 -3.70 -6.27
N PHE A 357 -2.81 -2.59 -6.82
CA PHE A 357 -1.78 -1.77 -6.19
C PHE A 357 -2.29 -0.34 -5.99
N SER A 358 -2.47 0.05 -4.72
CA SER A 358 -2.61 1.45 -4.31
C SER A 358 -1.23 1.95 -3.89
N PRO A 359 -0.71 3.06 -4.43
CA PRO A 359 0.51 3.65 -3.90
C PRO A 359 0.29 3.97 -2.42
N THR A 360 1.12 3.43 -1.54
CA THR A 360 1.01 3.68 -0.09
C THR A 360 1.42 5.10 0.27
N SER A 361 2.14 5.80 -0.62
CA SER A 361 2.58 7.18 -0.44
C SER A 361 2.13 8.11 -1.57
N ARG A 362 1.91 9.39 -1.22
CA ARG A 362 1.46 10.43 -2.16
C ARG A 362 2.56 11.45 -2.41
N LEU A 363 2.74 11.89 -3.65
CA LEU A 363 3.63 13.03 -4.00
C LEU A 363 3.00 14.40 -3.68
N LYS A 364 1.70 14.42 -3.43
CA LYS A 364 0.91 15.58 -3.04
C LYS A 364 -0.23 15.14 -2.15
N PHE A 365 -0.49 15.89 -1.09
CA PHE A 365 -1.62 15.67 -0.20
C PHE A 365 -2.46 16.94 -0.08
N THR A 366 -3.78 16.81 -0.13
CA THR A 366 -4.73 17.90 0.10
C THR A 366 -5.95 17.34 0.83
N CYS A 367 -6.38 18.01 1.89
CA CYS A 367 -7.58 17.70 2.64
C CYS A 367 -8.28 18.97 3.10
N ASP A 368 -9.51 19.15 2.62
CA ASP A 368 -10.45 20.20 3.00
C ASP A 368 -11.59 19.70 3.89
N PHE A 369 -11.59 18.40 4.24
CA PHE A 369 -12.58 17.73 5.08
C PHE A 369 -14.03 17.74 4.58
N ASP A 370 -14.30 18.27 3.39
CA ASP A 370 -15.64 18.47 2.83
C ASP A 370 -16.08 17.36 1.84
N SER A 371 -15.18 16.42 1.55
CA SER A 371 -15.46 15.33 0.62
C SER A 371 -16.56 14.40 1.13
N SER A 372 -17.52 14.11 0.24
CA SER A 372 -18.60 13.15 0.52
C SER A 372 -18.17 11.68 0.45
N SER A 373 -17.03 11.39 -0.19
CA SER A 373 -16.53 10.01 -0.34
C SER A 373 -15.55 9.60 0.77
N ASP A 374 -14.76 10.55 1.26
CA ASP A 374 -13.90 10.39 2.43
C ASP A 374 -13.60 11.76 3.03
N SER A 375 -14.34 12.14 4.06
CA SER A 375 -14.18 13.40 4.75
C SER A 375 -12.90 13.47 5.61
N SER A 376 -12.23 12.34 5.85
CA SER A 376 -10.97 12.29 6.61
C SER A 376 -9.73 12.42 5.72
N CYS A 377 -9.87 12.19 4.42
CA CYS A 377 -8.78 12.14 3.45
C CYS A 377 -7.66 11.15 3.82
N GLY A 378 -7.97 10.11 4.62
CA GLY A 378 -7.00 9.18 5.19
C GLY A 378 -6.19 9.74 6.38
N ILE A 379 -6.55 10.90 6.93
CA ILE A 379 -5.98 11.36 8.21
C ILE A 379 -6.44 10.41 9.32
N GLN A 380 -5.49 9.94 10.11
CA GLN A 380 -5.74 9.00 11.19
C GLN A 380 -5.35 9.63 12.54
N ASN A 381 -6.17 9.37 13.56
CA ASN A 381 -5.71 9.55 14.93
C ASN A 381 -4.67 8.44 15.20
N ASP A 382 -3.48 8.81 15.65
CA ASP A 382 -2.37 7.87 15.81
C ASP A 382 -1.96 7.75 17.28
N TYR A 383 -1.64 6.53 17.72
CA TYR A 383 -1.48 6.15 19.12
C TYR A 383 -0.22 5.32 19.40
N THR A 384 0.60 5.02 18.38
CA THR A 384 1.65 4.00 18.53
C THR A 384 2.98 4.52 19.06
N ASP A 385 3.22 5.84 19.03
CA ASP A 385 4.52 6.43 19.39
C ASP A 385 4.57 7.06 20.79
N PHE A 386 3.44 7.14 21.50
CA PHE A 386 3.38 7.77 22.84
C PHE A 386 2.50 6.96 23.81
N SER A 387 3.03 6.69 25.00
CA SER A 387 2.32 5.96 26.07
C SER A 387 0.92 6.56 26.30
N PRO A 388 -0.17 5.78 26.11
CA PRO A 388 -1.51 6.31 25.97
C PRO A 388 -2.12 6.52 27.35
N GLN A 389 -2.02 7.72 27.92
CA GLN A 389 -2.76 8.00 29.18
C GLN A 389 -3.68 9.21 29.13
N SER A 390 -3.66 10.04 28.06
CA SER A 390 -4.25 11.39 28.12
C SER A 390 -4.76 11.99 26.81
N LEU A 391 -5.27 11.19 25.86
CA LEU A 391 -5.61 11.65 24.51
C LEU A 391 -7.12 11.88 24.29
N ILE A 392 -7.45 12.94 23.56
CA ILE A 392 -8.79 13.19 23.00
C ILE A 392 -8.65 13.11 21.48
N ASN A 393 -9.50 12.30 20.85
CA ASN A 393 -9.50 12.11 19.40
C ASN A 393 -10.02 13.37 18.70
N THR A 394 -9.47 13.61 17.52
CA THR A 394 -10.03 14.60 16.60
C THR A 394 -11.29 14.04 15.94
N THR A 395 -12.24 14.92 15.63
CA THR A 395 -13.48 14.59 14.93
C THR A 395 -13.73 15.63 13.84
N ILE A 396 -14.40 15.24 12.75
CA ILE A 396 -14.79 16.20 11.72
C ILE A 396 -16.08 16.89 12.17
N GLN A 397 -16.07 18.23 12.18
CA GLN A 397 -17.20 19.04 12.62
C GLN A 397 -17.46 20.19 11.65
N SER A 398 -18.65 20.77 11.74
CA SER A 398 -19.03 22.02 11.09
C SER A 398 -19.45 23.03 12.16
N PRO A 399 -19.56 24.34 11.84
CA PRO A 399 -20.01 25.36 12.80
C PRO A 399 -21.35 25.04 13.47
N ASN A 400 -22.23 24.33 12.75
CA ASN A 400 -23.56 24.00 13.24
C ASN A 400 -23.60 22.77 14.16
N THR A 401 -22.60 21.88 14.07
CA THR A 401 -22.55 20.62 14.84
C THR A 401 -21.74 20.75 16.13
N ILE A 402 -21.01 21.84 16.33
CA ILE A 402 -20.29 22.11 17.58
C ILE A 402 -21.27 22.31 18.75
N SER A 403 -21.11 21.46 19.76
CA SER A 403 -21.92 21.48 20.99
C SER A 403 -21.57 22.65 21.91
N ASP A 404 -20.28 22.96 22.08
CA ASP A 404 -19.79 24.09 22.89
C ASP A 404 -19.57 25.34 22.02
N ARG A 405 -20.67 26.05 21.75
CA ARG A 405 -20.70 27.25 20.87
C ARG A 405 -19.86 28.43 21.36
N GLU A 406 -19.38 28.40 22.60
CA GLU A 406 -18.48 29.42 23.12
C GLU A 406 -17.02 29.18 22.70
N LEU A 407 -16.66 27.93 22.38
CA LEU A 407 -15.29 27.52 22.10
C LEU A 407 -15.00 27.43 20.60
N GLY A 408 -15.84 26.73 19.84
CA GLY A 408 -15.53 26.42 18.45
C GLY A 408 -15.72 27.58 17.46
N PRO A 409 -15.13 27.48 16.25
CA PRO A 409 -15.26 28.51 15.22
C PRO A 409 -16.70 28.62 14.72
N ARG A 410 -17.14 29.85 14.42
CA ARG A 410 -18.51 30.15 13.95
C ARG A 410 -18.71 30.04 12.44
N GLN A 411 -17.60 29.93 11.72
CA GLN A 411 -17.52 29.76 10.27
C GLN A 411 -16.29 28.89 9.98
N ALA A 412 -16.27 28.17 8.86
CA ALA A 412 -15.07 27.48 8.38
C ALA A 412 -13.98 28.50 7.95
N SER A 413 -12.79 28.02 7.58
CA SER A 413 -11.66 28.88 7.17
C SER A 413 -12.01 29.84 6.01
N GLY A 414 -12.98 29.45 5.18
CA GLY A 414 -13.49 30.21 4.04
C GLY A 414 -12.82 29.89 2.69
N TRP A 415 -11.95 28.87 2.62
CA TRP A 415 -11.22 28.50 1.41
C TRP A 415 -11.83 27.30 0.66
N SER A 416 -12.48 26.38 1.39
CA SER A 416 -13.31 25.29 0.89
C SER A 416 -14.43 24.99 1.89
N GLY A 417 -15.59 24.51 1.40
CA GLY A 417 -16.78 24.09 2.15
C GLY A 417 -16.99 24.57 3.60
N ASN A 418 -17.37 23.66 4.50
CA ASN A 418 -17.94 23.96 5.82
C ASN A 418 -17.49 23.02 6.95
N GLN A 419 -16.71 21.99 6.64
CA GLN A 419 -16.23 21.00 7.59
C GLN A 419 -14.76 21.22 7.90
N PHE A 420 -14.33 20.85 9.11
CA PHE A 420 -12.94 20.95 9.54
C PHE A 420 -12.65 19.89 10.60
N LEU A 421 -11.36 19.59 10.77
CA LEU A 421 -10.91 18.72 11.85
C LEU A 421 -10.95 19.46 13.18
N TYR A 422 -11.61 18.89 14.18
CA TYR A 422 -11.94 19.55 15.44
C TYR A 422 -11.52 18.72 16.64
N TRP A 423 -10.79 19.37 17.54
CA TRP A 423 -10.36 18.85 18.84
C TRP A 423 -10.86 19.79 19.93
N SER A 424 -11.48 19.28 20.99
CA SER A 424 -11.93 20.15 22.08
C SER A 424 -11.93 19.50 23.44
N ARG A 425 -11.74 20.35 24.45
CA ARG A 425 -11.87 20.04 25.86
C ARG A 425 -12.99 20.88 26.45
N SER A 426 -14.07 20.22 26.84
CA SER A 426 -15.24 20.85 27.45
C SER A 426 -15.20 20.75 28.98
N LYS A 427 -16.19 21.31 29.67
CA LYS A 427 -16.33 21.18 31.14
C LYS A 427 -16.46 19.72 31.61
N ASN A 428 -16.99 18.85 30.75
CA ASN A 428 -17.24 17.45 31.07
C ASN A 428 -16.06 16.54 30.72
N THR A 429 -15.01 17.08 30.10
CA THR A 429 -13.83 16.31 29.72
C THR A 429 -12.94 16.08 30.94
N SER A 430 -12.50 14.83 31.15
CA SER A 430 -11.61 14.44 32.25
C SER A 430 -10.39 15.36 32.36
N THR A 431 -9.93 15.62 33.58
CA THR A 431 -8.73 16.44 33.86
C THR A 431 -7.44 15.80 33.38
N ASN A 432 -7.45 14.48 33.21
CA ASN A 432 -6.29 13.72 32.74
C ASN A 432 -6.15 13.75 31.22
N LEU A 433 -7.12 14.30 30.48
CA LEU A 433 -7.08 14.37 29.01
C LEU A 433 -6.65 15.78 28.59
N THR A 434 -5.41 15.93 28.14
CA THR A 434 -4.79 17.23 27.82
C THR A 434 -4.10 17.26 26.45
N THR A 435 -4.13 16.14 25.71
CA THR A 435 -3.38 15.99 24.46
C THR A 435 -4.30 15.58 23.30
N GLY A 436 -3.99 16.04 22.10
CA GLY A 436 -4.57 15.58 20.84
C GLY A 436 -3.46 15.20 19.86
N TYR A 437 -3.71 14.18 19.03
CA TYR A 437 -2.70 13.70 18.09
C TYR A 437 -3.35 13.09 16.84
N PHE A 438 -2.86 13.48 15.66
CA PHE A 438 -3.26 12.89 14.40
C PHE A 438 -2.12 12.99 13.37
N LYS A 439 -2.20 12.18 12.31
CA LYS A 439 -1.21 12.15 11.24
C LYS A 439 -1.84 12.13 9.86
N THR A 440 -1.12 12.64 8.87
CA THR A 440 -1.48 12.47 7.46
C THR A 440 -1.24 11.01 7.01
N PRO A 441 -1.81 10.59 5.86
CA PRO A 441 -1.28 9.44 5.11
C PRO A 441 0.22 9.60 4.84
N LEU A 442 0.87 8.53 4.37
CA LEU A 442 2.27 8.62 3.96
C LEU A 442 2.41 9.54 2.74
N ILE A 443 3.39 10.42 2.81
CA ILE A 443 3.70 11.44 1.80
C ILE A 443 5.18 11.33 1.47
N GLU A 444 5.49 11.35 0.19
CA GLU A 444 6.85 11.44 -0.32
C GLU A 444 7.33 12.88 -0.16
N THR A 445 8.13 13.16 0.87
CA THR A 445 8.81 14.44 1.00
C THR A 445 10.02 14.47 0.06
N ASN A 446 10.30 15.62 -0.54
CA ASN A 446 11.49 15.87 -1.35
C ASN A 446 11.94 17.33 -1.25
N ARG A 447 12.76 17.81 -2.18
CA ARG A 447 13.21 19.20 -2.20
C ARG A 447 12.07 20.17 -2.54
N ASP A 448 12.11 21.32 -1.87
CA ASP A 448 11.21 22.45 -2.13
C ASP A 448 9.72 22.16 -1.82
N MET A 449 9.44 21.21 -0.91
CA MET A 449 8.07 20.97 -0.46
C MET A 449 7.66 21.89 0.69
N CYS A 450 6.40 22.30 0.67
CA CYS A 450 5.78 23.13 1.70
C CYS A 450 4.51 22.46 2.22
N ILE A 451 4.32 22.55 3.53
CA ILE A 451 3.03 22.29 4.17
C ILE A 451 2.29 23.61 4.37
N ARG A 452 1.01 23.63 4.02
CA ARG A 452 0.11 24.76 4.23
C ARG A 452 -1.17 24.27 4.89
N PHE A 453 -1.63 24.96 5.93
CA PHE A 453 -2.86 24.62 6.64
C PHE A 453 -3.44 25.82 7.38
N SER A 454 -4.75 25.78 7.62
CA SER A 454 -5.48 26.74 8.45
C SER A 454 -5.66 26.17 9.87
N TYR A 455 -5.54 27.00 10.90
CA TYR A 455 -5.82 26.59 12.29
C TYR A 455 -6.59 27.65 13.08
N PHE A 456 -7.32 27.20 14.10
CA PHE A 456 -8.09 28.03 15.03
C PHE A 456 -7.88 27.53 16.46
N VAL A 457 -7.71 28.43 17.42
CA VAL A 457 -7.62 28.13 18.86
C VAL A 457 -8.44 29.13 19.65
N ASN A 458 -9.24 28.64 20.60
CA ASN A 458 -9.95 29.49 21.55
C ASN A 458 -10.07 28.79 22.91
N SER A 459 -9.53 29.42 23.95
CA SER A 459 -9.48 28.88 25.31
C SER A 459 -10.27 29.74 26.29
N ILE A 460 -10.99 29.11 27.22
CA ILE A 460 -11.74 29.76 28.29
C ILE A 460 -11.22 29.30 29.66
N GLY A 461 -11.07 30.24 30.60
CA GLY A 461 -10.56 29.95 31.94
C GLY A 461 -9.02 29.90 32.02
N VAL A 462 -8.36 30.57 31.09
CA VAL A 462 -6.92 30.84 31.05
C VAL A 462 -6.62 32.24 31.60
N GLN A 463 -5.46 32.41 32.22
CA GLN A 463 -4.97 33.74 32.61
C GLN A 463 -4.46 34.49 31.37
N PRO A 464 -4.39 35.83 31.39
CA PRO A 464 -3.79 36.58 30.30
C PRO A 464 -2.35 36.14 30.02
N ASN A 465 -2.04 35.79 28.77
CA ASN A 465 -0.73 35.36 28.28
C ASN A 465 -0.19 34.05 28.91
N GLU A 466 -1.08 33.15 29.33
CA GLU A 466 -0.69 31.87 29.90
C GLU A 466 -0.05 30.93 28.85
N LYS A 467 -0.46 31.09 27.58
CA LYS A 467 -0.06 30.23 26.45
C LYS A 467 -0.23 28.76 26.81
N ASN A 468 -1.43 28.43 27.26
CA ASN A 468 -1.74 27.12 27.83
C ASN A 468 -1.79 26.02 26.77
N THR A 469 -2.12 26.35 25.52
CA THR A 469 -2.27 25.38 24.43
C THR A 469 -1.10 25.49 23.45
N LYS A 470 -0.42 24.36 23.20
CA LYS A 470 0.65 24.22 22.21
C LYS A 470 0.15 23.40 21.03
N ILE A 471 0.41 23.86 19.81
CA ILE A 471 0.30 23.09 18.56
C ILE A 471 1.71 22.85 18.04
N ASP A 472 2.00 21.63 17.63
CA ASP A 472 3.31 21.18 17.17
C ASP A 472 3.13 20.28 15.95
N ILE A 473 3.91 20.53 14.91
CA ILE A 473 3.94 19.75 13.68
C ILE A 473 5.33 19.19 13.52
N ALA A 474 5.42 17.89 13.31
CA ALA A 474 6.68 17.18 13.21
C ALA A 474 6.72 16.26 11.99
N ALA A 475 7.94 16.11 11.47
CA ALA A 475 8.34 15.12 10.49
C ALA A 475 9.44 14.25 11.14
N ASN A 476 9.34 12.94 10.99
CA ASN A 476 10.19 11.93 11.64
C ASN A 476 11.25 11.32 10.70
N GLY A 477 11.26 11.65 9.40
CA GLY A 477 12.07 11.00 8.37
C GLY A 477 13.60 11.07 8.59
N CYS A 478 14.24 12.19 8.22
CA CYS A 478 15.72 12.29 8.23
C CYS A 478 16.31 12.76 9.56
N THR A 479 15.59 13.60 10.31
CA THR A 479 15.83 13.91 11.72
C THR A 479 14.46 14.22 12.31
N VAL A 480 14.15 13.75 13.52
CA VAL A 480 12.92 14.17 14.22
C VAL A 480 13.01 15.68 14.39
N SER A 481 12.26 16.41 13.57
CA SER A 481 12.34 17.87 13.52
C SER A 481 10.93 18.43 13.67
N THR A 482 10.77 19.32 14.65
CA THR A 482 9.59 20.17 14.73
C THR A 482 9.64 21.12 13.54
N VAL A 483 8.74 20.89 12.59
CA VAL A 483 8.55 21.70 11.38
C VAL A 483 7.98 23.05 11.75
N TRP A 484 6.99 23.06 12.64
CA TRP A 484 6.32 24.27 13.11
C TRP A 484 5.74 24.05 14.49
N SER A 485 5.75 25.08 15.34
CA SER A 485 5.05 25.05 16.61
C SER A 485 4.63 26.44 17.08
N ASN A 486 3.49 26.51 17.77
CA ASN A 486 2.99 27.73 18.37
C ASN A 486 2.34 27.46 19.73
N GLU A 487 2.57 28.36 20.69
CA GLU A 487 1.93 28.33 22.02
C GLU A 487 1.06 29.58 22.20
N LEU A 488 -0.24 29.36 22.42
CA LEU A 488 -1.24 30.42 22.44
C LEU A 488 -2.45 30.02 23.28
N ASP A 489 -3.23 31.04 23.67
CA ASP A 489 -4.51 30.86 24.36
C ASP A 489 -5.70 31.08 23.41
N ASP A 490 -5.56 32.02 22.47
CA ASP A 490 -6.55 32.39 21.46
C ASP A 490 -5.80 32.79 20.18
N SER A 491 -6.29 32.31 19.02
CA SER A 491 -5.75 32.65 17.71
C SER A 491 -6.42 33.87 17.07
N PHE A 492 -7.45 34.42 17.71
CA PHE A 492 -8.30 35.52 17.23
C PHE A 492 -8.90 35.23 15.85
N GLY A 493 -9.46 34.03 15.68
CA GLY A 493 -10.00 33.54 14.41
C GLY A 493 -9.08 32.57 13.69
N TRP A 494 -9.42 32.24 12.45
CA TRP A 494 -8.61 31.34 11.61
C TRP A 494 -7.30 31.99 11.19
N GLN A 495 -6.21 31.24 11.32
CA GLN A 495 -4.86 31.65 10.96
C GLN A 495 -4.31 30.69 9.91
N LEU A 496 -3.59 31.21 8.93
CA LEU A 496 -2.95 30.41 7.89
C LEU A 496 -1.46 30.22 8.21
N VAL A 497 -0.97 29.00 8.03
CA VAL A 497 0.44 28.65 8.14
C VAL A 497 0.91 28.11 6.81
N GLU A 498 2.09 28.54 6.39
CA GLU A 498 2.84 27.96 5.28
C GLU A 498 4.28 27.77 5.75
N GLN A 499 4.78 26.53 5.67
CA GLN A 499 6.07 26.17 6.20
C GLN A 499 6.78 25.21 5.25
N ARG A 500 8.03 25.51 4.92
CA ARG A 500 8.88 24.61 4.14
C ARG A 500 9.20 23.36 4.97
N LEU A 501 8.99 22.19 4.38
CA LEU A 501 9.41 20.90 4.93
C LEU A 501 10.92 20.73 4.75
N PRO A 502 11.60 19.97 5.64
CA PRO A 502 13.01 19.65 5.44
C PRO A 502 13.26 19.04 4.06
N ASP A 503 14.37 19.41 3.42
CA ASP A 503 14.76 18.83 2.13
C ASP A 503 15.28 17.40 2.34
N CYS A 504 14.36 16.44 2.47
CA CYS A 504 14.63 15.02 2.65
C CYS A 504 13.85 14.19 1.63
N ALA A 505 14.51 13.22 1.00
CA ALA A 505 13.86 12.21 0.16
C ALA A 505 13.42 11.05 1.05
N TRP A 506 12.21 11.13 1.59
CA TRP A 506 11.68 10.16 2.56
C TRP A 506 10.16 10.04 2.46
N THR A 507 9.66 8.83 2.65
CA THR A 507 8.23 8.55 2.76
C THR A 507 7.78 8.64 4.22
N GLU A 508 6.98 9.64 4.58
CA GLU A 508 6.54 9.79 5.96
C GLU A 508 5.16 10.41 6.12
N SER A 509 4.55 10.19 7.28
CA SER A 509 3.39 10.97 7.73
C SER A 509 3.86 12.26 8.38
N ILE A 510 3.10 13.34 8.18
CA ILE A 510 3.26 14.57 8.96
C ILE A 510 2.36 14.50 10.19
N TYR A 511 2.94 14.71 11.36
CA TYR A 511 2.28 14.56 12.64
C TYR A 511 1.85 15.90 13.19
N PHE A 512 0.62 15.96 13.70
CA PHE A 512 0.06 17.11 14.38
C PHE A 512 -0.22 16.75 15.83
N ARG A 513 0.31 17.56 16.75
CA ARG A 513 0.17 17.37 18.18
C ARG A 513 -0.38 18.63 18.84
N ILE A 514 -1.36 18.43 19.71
CA ILE A 514 -1.95 19.46 20.57
C ILE A 514 -1.63 19.09 22.01
N THR A 515 -1.16 20.03 22.82
CA THR A 515 -0.84 19.77 24.23
C THR A 515 -1.24 20.94 25.11
N GLN A 516 -1.87 20.67 26.24
CA GLN A 516 -2.16 21.67 27.27
C GLN A 516 -1.24 21.56 28.47
N LYS A 517 -0.73 22.69 28.96
CA LYS A 517 0.07 22.77 30.21
C LYS A 517 -0.76 22.39 31.43
N ARG A 518 -2.01 22.85 31.48
CA ARG A 518 -3.01 22.43 32.47
C ARG A 518 -4.40 22.29 31.85
N PRO A 519 -5.28 21.47 32.44
CA PRO A 519 -6.63 21.25 31.93
C PRO A 519 -7.49 22.53 31.99
N THR A 520 -7.78 23.12 30.84
CA THR A 520 -8.74 24.24 30.66
C THR A 520 -9.77 23.92 29.59
N ARG A 521 -10.80 24.76 29.41
CA ARG A 521 -11.70 24.61 28.25
C ARG A 521 -11.02 25.17 27.03
N VAL A 522 -10.98 24.42 25.94
CA VAL A 522 -10.36 24.86 24.69
C VAL A 522 -10.99 24.17 23.49
N ALA A 523 -11.04 24.86 22.37
CA ALA A 523 -11.22 24.25 21.06
C ALA A 523 -10.00 24.54 20.18
N VAL A 524 -9.57 23.54 19.43
CA VAL A 524 -8.56 23.65 18.37
C VAL A 524 -9.16 23.05 17.10
N ALA A 525 -9.06 23.75 15.99
CA ALA A 525 -9.51 23.24 14.69
C ALA A 525 -8.43 23.40 13.63
N PHE A 526 -8.42 22.49 12.65
CA PHE A 526 -7.54 22.48 11.48
C PHE A 526 -8.35 22.32 10.21
N ASP A 527 -7.94 23.02 9.17
CA ASP A 527 -8.66 23.06 7.89
C ASP A 527 -7.68 23.28 6.72
N ASP A 528 -8.10 22.96 5.50
CA ASP A 528 -7.35 23.14 4.24
C ASP A 528 -5.87 22.67 4.31
N ILE A 529 -5.62 21.45 4.80
CA ILE A 529 -4.26 20.92 4.90
C ILE A 529 -3.78 20.52 3.51
N SER A 530 -2.65 21.06 3.08
CA SER A 530 -2.01 20.74 1.80
C SER A 530 -0.51 20.59 1.94
N ILE A 531 0.05 19.62 1.23
CA ILE A 531 1.49 19.34 1.16
C ILE A 531 1.85 19.12 -0.31
N ALA A 532 2.67 20.01 -0.86
CA ALA A 532 3.07 20.03 -2.27
C ALA A 532 4.39 20.80 -2.45
N ARG A 533 4.97 20.76 -3.64
CA ARG A 533 6.02 21.71 -4.07
C ARG A 533 5.46 23.08 -4.39
#